data_AF-A0A526RP56-F1
#
_entry.id   AF-A0A526RP56-F1
#
_cell.length_a   1.000
_cell.length_b   1.000
_cell.length_c   1.000
_cell.angle_alpha   90.00
_cell.angle_beta   90.00
_cell.angle_gamma   90.00
#
_symmetry.space_group_name_H-M   'P 1'
#
loop_
_entity.id
_entity.type
_entity.pdbx_description
1 polymer ?
#
loop_
_entity_poly.entity_id
_entity_poly.type
_entity_poly.pdbx_seq_one_letter_code
_entity_poly.pdbx_strand_id
1 'polypeptide(L)'
;MKHDGVSASAVGQGGHHDERLDALLSITGRMDGYLYRCRNDQSYTMLYISDGILTVSGYRPSDFIHNAVRDYVSAIHPDDLASVYAAV
;
A
#
# COMPACT_ATOMS: atom_id res chain seq x y z
N MET A 1 -19.60 -47.69 -32.35
CA MET A 1 -18.75 -46.69 -33.03
C MET A 1 -19.39 -45.33 -32.79
N LYS A 2 -19.06 -44.58 -31.72
CA LYS A 2 -17.95 -43.63 -31.49
C LYS A 2 -18.04 -42.37 -32.35
N HIS A 3 -17.84 -41.21 -31.68
CA HIS A 3 -17.98 -39.79 -32.07
C HIS A 3 -19.30 -39.17 -31.53
N ASP A 4 -19.33 -38.11 -30.72
CA ASP A 4 -18.44 -36.95 -30.47
C ASP A 4 -18.55 -36.51 -28.99
N GLY A 5 -17.59 -35.88 -28.33
CA GLY A 5 -17.05 -34.54 -28.60
C GLY A 5 -17.25 -33.70 -27.33
N VAL A 6 -16.17 -33.08 -26.84
CA VAL A 6 -16.09 -32.31 -25.59
C VAL A 6 -17.11 -31.15 -25.53
N SER A 7 -17.70 -30.90 -24.37
CA SER A 7 -18.02 -29.52 -23.96
C SER A 7 -17.82 -29.34 -22.47
N ALA A 8 -16.71 -28.68 -22.14
CA ALA A 8 -16.46 -28.08 -20.83
C ALA A 8 -17.14 -26.72 -20.79
N SER A 9 -18.10 -26.53 -19.87
CA SER A 9 -18.73 -25.24 -19.57
C SER A 9 -19.61 -25.45 -18.33
N ALA A 10 -19.56 -24.67 -17.25
CA ALA A 10 -18.97 -23.36 -17.05
C ALA A 10 -18.63 -23.19 -15.57
N VAL A 11 -17.35 -22.99 -15.25
CA VAL A 11 -16.98 -22.27 -14.04
C VAL A 11 -16.93 -20.81 -14.44
N GLY A 12 -18.11 -20.17 -14.45
CA GLY A 12 -18.21 -18.71 -14.54
C GLY A 12 -17.73 -18.14 -13.22
N GLN A 13 -16.43 -17.90 -13.10
CA GLN A 13 -15.88 -17.07 -12.04
C GLN A 13 -16.31 -15.63 -12.34
N GLY A 14 -17.47 -15.25 -11.80
CA GLY A 14 -17.82 -13.85 -11.63
C GLY A 14 -16.91 -13.25 -10.57
N GLY A 15 -15.69 -12.88 -10.96
CA GLY A 15 -14.82 -12.06 -10.12
C GLY A 15 -15.52 -10.73 -9.88
N HIS A 16 -15.74 -10.38 -8.62
CA HIS A 16 -16.23 -9.06 -8.27
C HIS A 16 -15.21 -8.02 -8.76
N HIS A 17 -15.55 -7.31 -9.82
CA HIS A 17 -14.81 -6.13 -10.26
C HIS A 17 -15.07 -5.05 -9.21
N ASP A 18 -14.08 -4.83 -8.34
CA ASP A 18 -14.16 -3.77 -7.35
C ASP A 18 -13.67 -2.47 -7.99
N GLU A 19 -14.59 -1.76 -8.66
CA GLU A 19 -14.31 -0.48 -9.30
C GLU A 19 -13.63 0.53 -8.36
N ARG A 20 -13.88 0.43 -7.04
CA ARG A 20 -13.21 1.29 -6.05
C ARG A 20 -11.74 0.92 -5.88
N LEU A 21 -11.42 -0.37 -5.86
CA LEU A 21 -10.04 -0.84 -5.82
C LEU A 21 -9.30 -0.42 -7.10
N ASP A 22 -9.93 -0.55 -8.27
CA ASP A 22 -9.33 -0.14 -9.54
C ASP A 22 -9.05 1.37 -9.57
N ALA A 23 -10.02 2.18 -9.12
CA ALA A 23 -9.83 3.62 -9.01
C ALA A 23 -8.70 3.97 -8.02
N LEU A 24 -8.65 3.30 -6.85
CA LEU A 24 -7.60 3.50 -5.87
C LEU A 24 -6.22 3.20 -6.46
N LEU A 25 -6.04 2.03 -7.09
CA LEU A 25 -4.77 1.62 -7.71
C LEU A 25 -4.38 2.55 -8.87
N SER A 26 -5.36 3.01 -9.64
CA SER A 26 -5.16 3.96 -10.73
C SER A 26 -4.62 5.31 -10.21
N ILE A 27 -5.14 5.81 -9.09
CA ILE A 27 -4.71 7.07 -8.48
C ILE A 27 -3.35 6.90 -7.80
N THR A 28 -3.20 5.86 -6.98
CA THR A 28 -1.97 5.61 -6.22
C THR A 28 -0.79 5.22 -7.10
N GLY A 29 -1.04 4.58 -8.25
CA GLY A 29 0.00 4.28 -9.23
C GLY A 29 0.50 5.48 -10.04
N ARG A 30 -0.18 6.63 -9.95
CA ARG A 30 0.16 7.86 -10.70
C ARG A 30 0.61 9.02 -9.82
N MET A 31 0.55 8.89 -8.50
CA MET A 31 1.01 9.95 -7.60
C MET A 31 2.54 9.94 -7.47
N ASP A 32 3.13 11.13 -7.43
CA ASP A 32 4.50 11.34 -6.96
C ASP A 32 4.51 11.32 -5.42
N GLY A 33 4.22 10.16 -4.85
CA GLY A 33 3.99 9.99 -3.42
C GLY A 33 3.81 8.53 -3.04
N TYR A 34 3.35 8.31 -1.80
CA TYR A 34 3.03 6.99 -1.30
C TYR A 34 1.82 7.02 -0.38
N LEU A 35 1.09 5.91 -0.36
CA LEU A 35 0.02 5.65 0.57
C LEU A 35 0.56 4.90 1.77
N TYR A 36 0.09 5.24 2.96
CA TYR A 36 0.46 4.53 4.18
C TYR A 36 -0.74 4.37 5.12
N ARG A 37 -0.60 3.42 6.04
CA ARG A 37 -1.44 3.28 7.22
C ARG A 37 -0.54 3.01 8.40
N CYS A 38 -0.67 3.80 9.46
CA CYS A 38 0.10 3.65 10.70
C CYS A 38 -0.81 3.57 11.92
N ARG A 39 -0.22 3.23 13.06
CA ARG A 39 -0.80 3.51 14.37
C ARG A 39 -0.56 4.97 14.72
N ASN A 40 -1.51 5.60 15.41
CA ASN A 40 -1.31 6.90 16.02
C ASN A 40 -0.57 6.73 17.37
N ASP A 41 0.69 6.28 17.28
CA ASP A 41 1.62 6.20 18.40
C ASP A 41 2.81 7.16 18.15
N GLN A 42 3.68 7.33 19.15
CA GLN A 42 4.79 8.29 19.07
C GLN A 42 5.77 8.00 17.92
N SER A 43 5.81 6.75 17.42
CA SER A 43 6.71 6.32 16.35
C SER A 43 6.03 6.30 14.97
N TYR A 44 4.74 6.58 14.89
CA TYR A 44 3.89 6.34 13.73
C TYR A 44 4.12 4.94 13.14
N THR A 45 4.02 3.90 13.98
CA THR A 45 4.35 2.52 13.58
C THR A 45 3.58 2.10 12.32
N MET A 46 4.30 1.84 11.23
CA MET A 46 3.69 1.53 9.93
C MET A 46 3.07 0.13 9.91
N LEU A 47 1.81 0.05 9.49
CA LEU A 47 1.06 -1.18 9.22
C LEU A 47 1.05 -1.52 7.73
N TYR A 48 1.10 -0.49 6.89
CA TYR A 48 1.21 -0.57 5.45
C TYR A 48 1.90 0.69 4.93
N ILE A 49 2.76 0.53 3.93
CA ILE A 49 3.33 1.63 3.15
C ILE A 49 3.55 1.13 1.72
N SER A 50 3.08 1.87 0.72
CA SER A 50 3.22 1.51 -0.69
C SER A 50 4.65 1.71 -1.19
N ASP A 51 5.02 1.06 -2.29
CA ASP A 51 6.37 1.13 -2.88
C ASP A 51 6.85 2.54 -3.25
N GLY A 52 5.93 3.51 -3.43
CA GLY A 52 6.27 4.90 -3.71
C GLY A 52 7.21 5.56 -2.69
N ILE A 53 7.27 5.05 -1.45
CA ILE A 53 8.22 5.55 -0.43
C ILE A 53 9.67 5.42 -0.90
N LEU A 54 10.00 4.39 -1.68
CA LEU A 54 11.34 4.21 -2.22
C LEU A 54 11.72 5.36 -3.15
N THR A 55 10.80 5.79 -4.00
CA THR A 55 11.01 6.91 -4.93
C THR A 55 11.17 8.22 -4.17
N VAL A 56 10.36 8.44 -3.12
CA VAL A 56 10.35 9.72 -2.39
C VAL A 56 11.51 9.84 -1.39
N SER A 57 11.82 8.80 -0.64
CA SER A 57 12.79 8.85 0.47
C SER A 57 14.06 8.03 0.24
N GLY A 58 14.11 7.19 -0.79
CA GLY A 58 15.20 6.25 -1.02
C GLY A 58 15.18 5.01 -0.11
N TYR A 59 14.15 4.83 0.72
CA TYR A 59 14.03 3.74 1.68
C TYR A 59 13.01 2.71 1.25
N ARG A 60 13.27 1.43 1.54
CA ARG A 60 12.34 0.36 1.18
C ARG A 60 11.13 0.34 2.12
N PRO A 61 9.92 -0.01 1.64
CA PRO A 61 8.75 -0.22 2.49
C PRO A 61 9.03 -1.15 3.68
N SER A 62 9.75 -2.24 3.42
CA SER A 62 10.11 -3.26 4.42
C SER A 62 10.86 -2.71 5.63
N ASP A 63 11.56 -1.59 5.46
CA ASP A 63 12.35 -0.99 6.53
C ASP A 63 11.45 -0.35 7.62
N PHE A 64 10.23 0.06 7.24
CA PHE A 64 9.31 0.79 8.10
C PHE A 64 8.21 -0.08 8.69
N ILE A 65 7.80 -1.16 8.01
CA ILE A 65 6.70 -2.01 8.48
C ILE A 65 7.03 -2.53 9.88
N HIS A 66 6.17 -2.20 10.85
CA HIS A 66 6.36 -2.52 12.27
C HIS A 66 7.71 -2.07 12.84
N ASN A 67 8.27 -0.98 12.30
CA ASN A 67 9.56 -0.43 12.66
C ASN A 67 10.71 -1.45 12.50
N ALA A 68 10.65 -2.30 11.47
CA ALA A 68 11.57 -3.42 11.29
C ALA A 68 13.06 -3.02 11.25
N VAL A 69 13.37 -1.90 10.58
CA VAL A 69 14.73 -1.33 10.51
C VAL A 69 14.75 0.07 11.11
N ARG A 70 13.69 0.86 10.89
CA ARG A 70 13.57 2.23 11.41
C ARG A 70 12.12 2.57 11.72
N ASP A 71 11.92 3.50 12.65
CA ASP A 71 10.63 4.16 12.82
C ASP A 71 10.40 5.19 11.70
N TYR A 72 9.14 5.58 11.50
CA TYR A 72 8.84 6.59 10.49
C TYR A 72 9.30 7.99 10.91
N VAL A 73 9.29 8.26 12.22
CA VAL A 73 9.77 9.51 12.83
C VAL A 73 11.22 9.83 12.46
N SER A 74 12.10 8.83 12.36
CA SER A 74 13.49 9.03 11.92
C SER A 74 13.64 9.56 10.50
N ALA A 75 12.60 9.45 9.66
CA ALA A 75 12.57 10.00 8.32
C ALA A 75 12.00 11.43 8.25
N ILE A 76 11.49 11.96 9.37
CA ILE A 76 10.95 13.33 9.48
C ILE A 76 12.07 14.25 9.97
N HIS A 77 12.18 15.44 9.38
CA HIS A 77 13.15 16.43 9.85
C HIS A 77 12.82 16.83 11.31
N PRO A 78 13.82 16.93 12.21
CA PRO A 78 13.57 17.20 13.63
C PRO A 78 12.74 18.47 13.90
N ASP A 79 12.94 19.52 13.11
CA ASP A 79 12.22 20.79 13.25
C ASP A 79 10.73 20.69 12.88
N ASP A 80 10.34 19.66 12.11
CA ASP A 80 8.95 19.45 11.69
C ASP A 80 8.15 18.59 12.67
N LEU A 81 8.82 17.87 13.58
CA LEU A 81 8.18 16.91 14.49
C LEU A 81 7.08 17.53 15.35
N ALA A 82 7.33 18.72 15.91
CA ALA A 82 6.35 19.39 16.76
C ALA A 82 5.06 19.70 15.98
N SER A 83 5.18 20.16 14.74
CA SER A 83 4.04 20.45 13.86
C SER A 83 3.30 19.17 13.45
N VAL A 84 4.04 18.09 13.15
CA VAL A 84 3.45 16.79 12.82
C VAL A 84 2.65 16.21 13.99
N TYR A 85 3.22 16.23 15.20
CA TYR A 85 2.54 15.73 16.39
C TYR A 85 1.30 16.55 16.77
N ALA A 86 1.29 17.86 16.49
CA ALA A 86 0.15 18.72 16.75
C ALA A 86 -0.99 18.58 15.71
N ALA A 87 -0.75 17.91 14.59
CA ALA A 87 -1.69 17.79 13.48
C ALA A 87 -2.68 16.61 13.59
N VAL A 88 -2.60 15.81 14.67
CA VAL A 88 -3.38 14.58 14.89
C VAL A 88 -4.20 14.59 16.16
#